data_AF-A0A358DKY6-F1
#
_entry.id   AF-A0A358DKY6-F1
#
_cell.length_a   1.000
_cell.length_b   1.000
_cell.length_c   1.000
_cell.angle_alpha   90.00
_cell.angle_beta   90.00
_cell.angle_gamma   90.00
#
_symmetry.space_group_name_H-M   'P 1'
#
loop_
_entity.id
_entity.type
_entity.pdbx_description
1 polymer ?
#
loop_
_entity_poly.entity_id
_entity_poly.type
_entity_poly.pdbx_seq_one_letter_code
_entity_poly.pdbx_strand_id
1 'polypeptide(L)'
;IQFTDIAAADFRASDYGKTQEEFMARIQGRGAQGEWLEGVEVFRRLYTAVGLGPLVALTRLPGLAQLLDVGYVWFAKNRLRLTGRCDSEKLCQPPETS
;
A
#
# COMPACT_ATOMS: atom_id res chain seq x y z
N ILE A 1 -5.66 14.78 -5.25
CA ILE A 1 -4.93 13.52 -4.95
C ILE A 1 -3.80 13.42 -5.95
N GLN A 2 -2.56 13.24 -5.51
CA GLN A 2 -1.40 13.07 -6.39
C GLN A 2 -0.99 11.60 -6.36
N PHE A 3 -0.85 10.98 -7.53
CA PHE A 3 -0.33 9.62 -7.67
C PHE A 3 1.14 9.72 -8.04
N THR A 4 1.98 9.00 -7.29
CA THR A 4 3.42 8.94 -7.52
C THR A 4 3.76 7.55 -8.01
N ASP A 5 4.45 7.48 -9.15
CA ASP A 5 4.99 6.22 -9.65
C ASP A 5 6.31 5.92 -8.92
N ILE A 6 6.30 4.88 -8.09
CA ILE A 6 7.48 4.43 -7.34
C ILE A 6 8.43 3.60 -8.21
N ALA A 7 8.04 3.21 -9.42
CA ALA A 7 8.88 2.50 -10.39
C ALA A 7 9.56 3.45 -11.38
N ALA A 8 9.31 4.76 -11.29
CA ALA A 8 9.95 5.75 -12.13
C ALA A 8 11.46 5.85 -11.83
N ALA A 9 12.28 6.06 -12.87
CA ALA A 9 13.74 6.05 -12.74
C ALA A 9 14.30 7.20 -11.87
N ASP A 10 13.53 8.27 -11.73
CA ASP A 10 13.81 9.44 -10.90
C ASP A 10 13.27 9.30 -9.47
N PHE A 11 12.48 8.27 -9.18
CA PHE A 11 11.96 8.04 -7.84
C PHE A 11 13.06 7.53 -6.90
N ARG A 12 13.31 8.27 -5.82
CA ARG A 12 14.22 7.88 -4.75
C ARG A 12 13.48 7.69 -3.45
N ALA A 13 13.31 6.43 -3.05
CA ALA A 13 12.70 6.08 -1.76
C ALA A 13 13.41 6.73 -0.56
N SER A 14 14.73 6.90 -0.65
CA SER A 14 15.58 7.52 0.38
C SER A 14 15.19 8.96 0.69
N ASP A 15 14.65 9.71 -0.28
CA ASP A 15 14.19 11.09 -0.07
C ASP A 15 13.01 11.15 0.92
N TYR A 16 12.34 10.01 1.11
CA TYR A 16 11.23 9.83 2.03
C TYR A 16 11.63 9.06 3.30
N GLY A 17 12.91 8.77 3.49
CA GLY A 17 13.42 8.01 4.63
C GLY A 17 12.98 6.55 4.67
N LYS A 18 12.56 5.99 3.52
CA LYS A 18 12.12 4.60 3.39
C LYS A 18 12.90 3.88 2.29
N THR A 19 12.87 2.56 2.31
CA THR A 19 13.47 1.72 1.27
C THR A 19 12.47 1.44 0.15
N GLN A 20 12.99 1.12 -1.04
CA GLN A 20 12.16 0.69 -2.16
C GLN A 20 11.34 -0.56 -1.78
N GLU A 21 11.93 -1.47 -1.02
CA GLU A 21 11.26 -2.67 -0.51
C GLU A 21 10.06 -2.33 0.38
N GLU A 22 10.15 -1.31 1.23
CA GLU A 22 9.02 -0.85 2.05
C GLU A 22 7.89 -0.23 1.23
N PHE A 23 8.21 0.58 0.22
CA PHE A 23 7.21 1.09 -0.74
C PHE A 23 6.58 -0.03 -1.56
N MET A 24 7.38 -1.04 -1.90
CA MET A 24 6.91 -2.20 -2.63
C MET A 24 6.16 -3.19 -1.75
N ALA A 25 6.40 -3.24 -0.44
CA ALA A 25 5.79 -4.22 0.47
C ALA A 25 4.32 -3.89 0.76
N ARG A 26 4.01 -2.60 0.94
CA ARG A 26 2.68 -2.12 1.33
C ARG A 26 2.30 -0.88 0.56
N ILE A 27 1.01 -0.71 0.29
CA ILE A 27 0.48 0.55 -0.21
C ILE A 27 0.70 1.62 0.85
N GLN A 28 1.35 2.69 0.43
CA GLN A 28 1.61 3.86 1.26
C GLN A 28 0.88 5.07 0.68
N GLY A 29 0.35 5.90 1.57
CA GLY A 29 -0.25 7.18 1.24
C GLY A 29 0.41 8.24 2.09
N ARG A 30 0.63 9.42 1.52
CA ARG A 30 1.11 10.57 2.27
C ARG A 30 -0.02 11.57 2.40
N GLY A 31 -0.33 11.94 3.63
CA GLY A 31 -1.32 12.96 3.90
C GLY A 31 -0.76 14.37 3.69
N ALA A 32 -1.66 15.37 3.76
CA ALA A 32 -1.32 16.75 3.46
C ALA A 32 -0.37 17.39 4.49
N GLN A 33 -0.29 16.84 5.70
CA GLN A 33 0.64 17.29 6.75
C GLN A 33 1.96 16.51 6.71
N GLY A 34 2.12 15.60 5.74
CA GLY A 34 3.29 14.74 5.62
C GLY A 34 3.20 13.44 6.44
N GLU A 35 2.04 13.15 7.03
CA GLU A 35 1.79 11.90 7.73
C GLU A 35 1.80 10.70 6.77
N TRP A 36 2.50 9.63 7.15
CA TRP A 36 2.49 8.38 6.39
C TRP A 36 1.32 7.51 6.84
N LEU A 37 0.48 7.14 5.88
CA LEU A 37 -0.62 6.22 6.00
C LEU A 37 -0.21 4.93 5.30
N GLU A 38 -0.55 3.78 5.87
CA GLU A 38 -0.25 2.49 5.28
C GLU A 38 -1.53 1.63 5.20
N GLY A 39 -1.62 0.84 4.14
CA GLY A 39 -2.69 -0.13 3.95
C GLY A 39 -4.09 0.47 3.89
N VAL A 40 -4.99 -0.03 4.73
CA VAL A 40 -6.43 0.31 4.68
C VAL A 40 -6.67 1.81 4.91
N GLU A 41 -5.85 2.47 5.72
CA GLU A 41 -5.99 3.91 5.96
C GLU A 41 -5.77 4.75 4.69
N VAL A 42 -4.90 4.29 3.78
CA VAL A 42 -4.70 4.96 2.47
C VAL A 42 -6.01 4.96 1.68
N PHE A 43 -6.68 3.81 1.62
CA PHE A 43 -7.98 3.68 0.94
C PHE A 43 -9.07 4.50 1.64
N ARG A 44 -9.14 4.47 2.97
CA ARG A 44 -10.11 5.29 3.72
C ARG A 44 -9.93 6.78 3.44
N ARG A 45 -8.68 7.25 3.36
CA ARG A 45 -8.38 8.64 3.03
C ARG A 45 -8.74 8.97 1.58
N LEU A 46 -8.42 8.07 0.64
CA LEU A 46 -8.79 8.17 -0.76
C LEU A 46 -10.31 8.27 -0.95
N TYR A 47 -11.06 7.34 -0.36
CA TYR A 47 -12.51 7.31 -0.40
C TYR A 47 -13.14 8.55 0.24
N THR A 48 -12.58 9.03 1.35
CA THR A 48 -13.01 10.30 1.94
C THR A 48 -12.78 11.47 0.98
N ALA A 49 -11.63 11.51 0.30
CA ALA A 49 -11.28 12.59 -0.62
C ALA A 49 -12.14 12.63 -1.89
N VAL A 50 -12.70 11.49 -2.33
CA VAL A 50 -13.64 11.42 -3.46
C VAL A 50 -15.11 11.60 -3.04
N GLY A 51 -15.39 11.93 -1.78
CA GLY A 51 -16.74 12.21 -1.28
C GLY A 51 -17.47 11.02 -0.64
N LEU A 52 -16.82 9.87 -0.51
CA LEU A 52 -17.39 8.66 0.12
C LEU A 52 -17.11 8.60 1.64
N GLY A 53 -16.95 9.75 2.29
CA GLY A 53 -16.71 9.86 3.74
C GLY A 53 -17.71 9.09 4.63
N PRO A 54 -19.03 9.11 4.36
CA PRO A 54 -20.01 8.33 5.13
C PRO A 54 -19.80 6.81 5.03
N LEU A 55 -19.41 6.34 3.84
CA LEU A 55 -19.09 4.92 3.64
C LEU A 55 -17.81 4.54 4.38
N VAL A 56 -16.82 5.43 4.42
CA VAL A 56 -15.61 5.26 5.23
C VAL A 56 -15.94 5.18 6.72
N ALA A 57 -16.86 6.01 7.22
CA ALA A 57 -17.30 5.94 8.62
C ALA A 57 -17.92 4.58 8.97
N LEU A 58 -18.69 3.97 8.07
CA LEU A 58 -19.19 2.59 8.24
C LEU A 58 -18.04 1.59 8.30
N THR A 59 -17.00 1.73 7.46
CA THR A 59 -15.81 0.85 7.51
C THR A 59 -14.94 1.03 8.77
N ARG A 60 -15.20 2.06 9.58
CA ARG A 60 -14.52 2.33 10.85
C ARG A 60 -15.25 1.75 12.07
N LEU A 61 -16.42 1.13 11.88
CA LEU A 61 -17.14 0.47 12.97
C LEU A 61 -16.27 -0.64 13.59
N PRO A 62 -16.27 -0.76 14.93
CA PRO A 62 -15.55 -1.84 15.62
C PRO A 62 -16.04 -3.19 15.11
N GLY A 63 -15.10 -4.10 14.80
CA GLY A 63 -15.39 -5.35 14.08
C GLY A 63 -15.09 -5.27 12.59
N LEU A 64 -15.80 -4.42 11.83
CA LEU A 64 -15.55 -4.27 10.38
C LEU A 64 -14.17 -3.68 10.11
N ALA A 65 -13.76 -2.69 10.91
CA ALA A 65 -12.43 -2.10 10.81
C ALA A 65 -11.32 -3.14 11.04
N GLN A 66 -11.48 -4.03 12.02
CA GLN A 66 -10.53 -5.11 12.32
C GLN A 66 -10.53 -6.18 11.24
N LEU A 67 -11.70 -6.54 10.71
CA LEU A 67 -11.81 -7.51 9.62
C LEU A 67 -11.11 -6.99 8.35
N LEU A 68 -11.32 -5.72 8.00
CA LEU A 68 -10.65 -5.09 6.88
C LEU A 68 -9.13 -5.00 7.08
N ASP A 69 -8.69 -4.68 8.30
CA ASP A 69 -7.27 -4.61 8.63
C ASP A 69 -6.60 -5.98 8.53
N VAL A 70 -7.18 -7.01 9.16
CA VAL A 70 -6.69 -8.40 9.09
C VAL A 70 -6.73 -8.93 7.65
N GLY A 71 -7.83 -8.68 6.93
CA GLY A 71 -7.98 -9.06 5.54
C GLY A 71 -6.94 -8.38 4.64
N TYR A 72 -6.65 -7.10 4.87
CA TYR A 72 -5.61 -6.39 4.17
C TYR A 72 -4.22 -6.92 4.49
N VAL A 73 -3.90 -7.21 5.77
CA VAL A 73 -2.60 -7.80 6.14
C VAL A 73 -2.43 -9.18 5.51
N TRP A 74 -3.49 -9.99 5.48
CA TRP A 74 -3.46 -11.30 4.82
C TRP A 74 -3.26 -11.14 3.31
N PHE A 75 -3.99 -10.23 2.66
CA PHE A 75 -3.80 -9.90 1.25
C PHE A 75 -2.38 -9.39 0.97
N ALA A 76 -1.87 -8.44 1.76
CA ALA A 76 -0.53 -7.87 1.60
C ALA A 76 0.58 -8.92 1.78
N LYS A 77 0.39 -9.91 2.66
CA LYS A 77 1.30 -11.06 2.78
C LYS A 77 1.18 -12.02 1.61
N ASN A 78 -0.04 -12.29 1.15
CA ASN A 78 -0.29 -13.26 0.09
C ASN A 78 -0.23 -12.64 -1.33
N ARG A 79 -0.06 -11.33 -1.48
CA ARG A 79 -0.12 -10.62 -2.78
C ARG A 79 0.94 -11.06 -3.77
N LEU A 80 2.14 -11.44 -3.31
CA LEU A 80 3.20 -11.96 -4.18
C LEU A 80 2.84 -13.35 -4.72
N ARG A 81 2.15 -14.16 -3.91
CA ARG A 81 1.58 -15.45 -4.35
C ARG A 81 0.37 -15.25 -5.27
N LEU A 82 -0.54 -14.33 -4.91
CA LEU A 82 -1.78 -14.06 -5.66
C LEU A 82 -1.54 -13.38 -7.02
N THR A 83 -0.52 -12.53 -7.14
CA THR A 83 -0.17 -11.87 -8.41
C THR A 83 0.73 -12.74 -9.31
N GLY A 84 0.92 -14.02 -8.96
CA GLY A 84 1.62 -14.99 -9.82
C GLY A 84 3.11 -14.72 -10.02
N ARG A 85 3.73 -13.83 -9.23
CA ARG A 85 5.17 -13.51 -9.33
C ARG A 85 6.08 -14.55 -8.65
N CYS A 86 5.51 -15.61 -8.08
CA CYS A 86 6.24 -16.80 -7.66
C CYS A 86 5.37 -18.03 -7.98
N ASP A 87 5.12 -18.28 -9.26
CA ASP A 87 4.65 -19.58 -9.74
C ASP A 87 5.84 -20.27 -10.42
N SER A 88 6.17 -21.47 -9.95
CA SER A 88 7.13 -22.40 -10.56
C SER A 88 8.63 -22.04 -10.46
N GLU A 89 9.26 -22.49 -9.37
CA GLU A 89 10.65 -23.00 -9.24
C GLU A 89 11.86 -22.20 -9.79
N LYS A 90 11.71 -21.04 -10.43
CA LYS A 90 12.84 -20.22 -10.90
C LYS A 90 12.56 -18.73 -10.77
N LEU A 91 13.38 -18.08 -9.92
CA LEU A 91 13.71 -16.66 -9.92
C LEU A 91 12.66 -15.68 -9.35
N CYS A 92 12.40 -15.76 -8.04
CA CYS A 92 12.02 -14.57 -7.28
C CYS A 92 13.31 -13.82 -6.91
N GLN A 93 13.97 -13.21 -7.89
CA GLN A 93 15.08 -12.26 -7.67
C GLN A 93 14.57 -10.83 -7.87
N PRO A 94 14.77 -9.92 -6.90
CA PRO A 94 14.60 -8.49 -7.17
C PRO A 94 15.58 -8.06 -8.28
N PRO A 95 15.24 -7.08 -9.12
CA PRO A 95 16.17 -6.58 -10.12
C PRO A 95 17.44 -6.09 -9.42
N GLU A 96 18.57 -6.69 -9.77
CA GLU A 96 19.89 -6.22 -9.40
C GLU A 96 20.12 -4.83 -10.00
N THR A 97 20.08 -3.82 -9.14
CA THR A 97 20.48 -2.45 -9.48
C THR A 97 21.98 -2.47 -9.75
N SER A 98 22.35 -2.36 -11.03
CA SER A 98 23.74 -2.18 -11.47
C SER A 98 24.10 -0.71 -11.62
#